data_AF-A0A1F5S0Y6-F1
#
_entry.id   AF-A0A1F5S0Y6-F1
#
_cell.length_a   1.000
_cell.length_b   1.000
_cell.length_c   1.000
_cell.angle_alpha   90.00
_cell.angle_beta   90.00
_cell.angle_gamma   90.00
#
_symmetry.space_group_name_H-M   'P 1'
#
loop_
_entity.id
_entity.type
_entity.pdbx_description
1 polymer ?
#
loop_
_entity_poly.entity_id
_entity_poly.type
_entity_poly.pdbx_seq_one_letter_code
_entity_poly.pdbx_strand_id
1 'polypeptide(L)'
;MKLTKRLIILFILMLPLFALAQSSHPVDVFFFHQNGCPHCEEMKIFLAGLVRNDKAIKISAYEVSSDLNNQALFIEMAKAYGASPDGLPMLFIGDKAINGNYPTEVENEIAKCLSLDCASPMERLKNSTPDKPNDALTTDIMKLRWIVLILAIMFIAVLIYFSREKRNAAQNKGD
;
A
#
# COMPACT_ATOMS: atom_id res chain seq x y z
N MET A 1 43.07 6.90 -9.73
CA MET A 1 42.50 7.80 -8.69
C MET A 1 41.32 8.68 -9.14
N LYS A 2 41.28 9.23 -10.37
CA LYS A 2 40.13 10.05 -10.83
C LYS A 2 38.85 9.23 -11.09
N LEU A 3 38.99 7.98 -11.53
CA LEU A 3 37.87 7.09 -11.85
C LEU A 3 37.18 6.51 -10.59
N THR A 4 37.96 6.19 -9.56
CA THR A 4 37.43 5.67 -8.28
C THR A 4 36.67 6.74 -7.50
N LYS A 5 37.11 8.00 -7.53
CA LYS A 5 36.35 9.15 -6.97
C LYS A 5 35.00 9.36 -7.66
N ARG A 6 34.92 9.18 -8.98
CA ARG A 6 33.65 9.30 -9.73
C ARG A 6 32.67 8.18 -9.37
N LEU A 7 33.16 6.96 -9.12
CA LEU A 7 32.31 5.85 -8.68
C LEU A 7 31.74 6.07 -7.28
N ILE A 8 32.54 6.60 -6.36
CA ILE A 8 32.11 6.88 -4.97
C ILE A 8 31.07 8.01 -4.94
N ILE A 9 31.25 9.06 -5.76
CA ILE A 9 30.27 10.15 -5.89
C ILE A 9 28.95 9.63 -6.48
N LEU A 10 29.00 8.74 -7.47
CA LEU A 10 27.79 8.12 -8.06
C LEU A 10 27.04 7.25 -7.04
N PHE A 11 27.77 6.51 -6.19
CA PHE A 11 27.19 5.67 -5.14
C PHE A 11 26.54 6.52 -4.03
N ILE A 12 27.20 7.61 -3.61
CA ILE A 12 26.66 8.55 -2.61
C ILE A 12 25.42 9.29 -3.15
N LEU A 13 25.38 9.61 -4.45
CA LEU A 13 24.21 10.23 -5.09
C LEU A 13 23.00 9.27 -5.16
N MET A 14 23.24 7.95 -5.12
CA MET A 14 22.20 6.90 -5.17
C MET A 14 21.69 6.46 -3.79
N LEU A 15 22.39 6.79 -2.70
CA LEU A 15 21.95 6.50 -1.32
C LEU A 15 20.54 7.02 -0.95
N PRO A 16 20.09 8.23 -1.37
CA PRO A 16 18.79 8.74 -0.94
C PRO A 16 17.60 7.96 -1.55
N LEU A 17 17.80 7.14 -2.58
CA LEU A 17 16.71 6.33 -3.16
C LEU A 17 16.27 5.17 -2.25
N PHE A 18 17.15 4.67 -1.38
CA PHE A 18 16.79 3.59 -0.45
C PHE A 18 15.96 4.07 0.75
N ALA A 19 16.11 5.34 1.16
CA ALA A 19 15.40 5.89 2.32
C ALA A 19 13.89 6.11 2.05
N LEU A 20 13.51 6.32 0.79
CA LEU A 20 12.11 6.48 0.39
C LEU A 20 11.35 5.14 0.24
N ALA A 21 12.03 4.00 0.44
CA ALA A 21 11.43 2.67 0.32
C ALA A 21 10.76 2.17 1.62
N GLN A 22 10.63 3.01 2.66
CA GLN A 22 9.76 2.71 3.79
C GLN A 22 8.30 2.86 3.35
N SER A 23 7.80 1.83 2.66
CA SER A 23 6.39 1.65 2.33
C SER A 23 5.63 1.36 3.63
N SER A 24 5.23 2.41 4.34
CA SER A 24 4.10 2.29 5.26
C SER A 24 2.87 2.11 4.37
N HIS A 25 2.38 0.88 4.29
CA HIS A 25 1.11 0.61 3.65
C HIS A 25 0.01 1.31 4.45
N PRO A 26 -0.85 2.10 3.80
CA PRO A 26 -1.91 2.80 4.50
C PRO A 26 -2.90 1.80 5.07
N VAL A 27 -3.39 2.06 6.28
CA VAL A 27 -4.47 1.29 6.89
C VAL A 27 -5.81 1.88 6.44
N ASP A 28 -6.52 1.13 5.61
CA ASP A 28 -7.85 1.49 5.15
C ASP A 28 -8.93 1.09 6.17
N VAL A 29 -9.70 2.08 6.61
CA VAL A 29 -10.84 1.93 7.53
C VAL A 29 -12.11 2.31 6.78
N PHE A 30 -13.02 1.35 6.63
CA PHE A 30 -14.33 1.58 6.02
C PHE A 30 -15.35 1.80 7.12
N PHE A 31 -15.93 2.99 7.18
CA PHE A 31 -16.84 3.43 8.24
C PHE A 31 -18.24 3.66 7.66
N PHE A 32 -19.16 2.74 7.92
CA PHE A 32 -20.56 2.86 7.53
C PHE A 32 -21.34 3.50 8.67
N HIS A 33 -22.13 4.52 8.34
CA HIS A 33 -22.83 5.33 9.33
C HIS A 33 -24.16 5.86 8.81
N GLN A 34 -24.95 6.40 9.73
CA GLN A 34 -26.15 7.17 9.42
C GLN A 34 -26.09 8.53 10.11
N ASN A 35 -26.50 9.58 9.38
CA ASN A 35 -26.58 10.94 9.94
C ASN A 35 -27.62 11.02 11.07
N GLY A 36 -27.26 11.72 12.14
CA GLY A 36 -28.14 11.92 13.29
C GLY A 36 -28.19 10.76 14.29
N CYS A 37 -27.42 9.69 14.07
CA CYS A 37 -27.22 8.64 15.07
C CYS A 37 -26.12 9.07 16.07
N PRO A 38 -26.40 9.19 17.39
CA PRO A 38 -25.42 9.66 18.38
C PRO A 38 -24.09 8.91 18.35
N HIS A 39 -24.14 7.58 18.30
CA HIS A 39 -22.96 6.71 18.27
C HIS A 39 -22.14 6.85 16.98
N CYS A 40 -22.78 7.18 15.86
CA CYS A 40 -22.06 7.45 14.61
C CYS A 40 -21.28 8.77 14.70
N GLU A 41 -21.87 9.82 15.29
CA GLU A 41 -21.21 11.11 15.42
C GLU A 41 -20.04 11.05 16.41
N GLU A 42 -20.18 10.31 17.52
CA GLU A 42 -19.08 10.04 18.46
C GLU A 42 -17.91 9.34 17.76
N MET A 43 -18.19 8.27 17.01
CA MET A 43 -17.17 7.54 16.25
C MET A 43 -16.51 8.41 15.19
N LYS A 44 -17.27 9.26 14.48
CA LYS A 44 -16.75 10.20 13.48
C LYS A 44 -15.73 11.18 14.10
N ILE A 45 -16.01 11.72 15.29
CA ILE A 45 -15.08 12.60 16.01
C ILE A 45 -13.82 11.85 16.42
N PHE A 46 -13.97 10.64 16.97
CA PHE A 46 -12.85 9.78 17.36
C PHE A 46 -11.92 9.46 16.18
N LEU A 47 -12.50 9.00 15.07
CA LEU A 47 -11.80 8.69 13.82
C LEU A 47 -11.05 9.91 13.24
N ALA A 48 -11.65 11.10 13.29
CA ALA A 48 -10.98 12.34 12.90
C ALA A 48 -9.78 12.68 13.80
N GLY A 49 -9.82 12.28 15.07
CA GLY A 49 -8.68 12.34 15.98
C GLY A 49 -7.50 11.51 15.50
N LEU A 50 -7.75 10.26 15.09
CA LEU A 50 -6.71 9.33 14.65
C LEU A 50 -6.00 9.81 13.37
N VAL A 51 -6.76 10.23 12.35
CA VAL A 51 -6.19 10.68 11.07
C VAL A 51 -5.31 11.93 11.23
N ARG A 52 -5.61 12.79 12.20
CA ARG A 52 -4.75 13.96 12.49
C ARG A 52 -3.39 13.55 13.06
N ASN A 53 -3.33 12.44 13.77
CA ASN A 53 -2.12 11.96 14.44
C ASN A 53 -1.27 11.05 13.53
N ASP A 54 -1.89 10.33 12.60
CA ASP A 54 -1.19 9.43 11.69
C ASP A 54 -1.76 9.49 10.25
N LYS A 55 -0.91 9.87 9.30
CA LYS A 55 -1.25 9.99 7.87
C LYS A 55 -1.35 8.64 7.16
N ALA A 56 -0.87 7.56 7.77
CA ALA A 56 -1.04 6.21 7.23
C ALA A 56 -2.49 5.73 7.35
N ILE A 57 -3.29 6.32 8.24
CA ILE A 57 -4.70 5.95 8.42
C ILE A 57 -5.57 6.64 7.36
N LYS A 58 -6.32 5.85 6.59
CA LYS A 58 -7.28 6.33 5.59
C LYS A 58 -8.68 5.90 5.97
N ILE A 59 -9.59 6.87 6.06
CA ILE A 59 -10.97 6.61 6.46
C ILE A 59 -11.89 6.89 5.27
N SER A 60 -12.61 5.85 4.85
CA SER A 60 -13.68 5.95 3.86
C SER A 60 -15.02 5.86 4.58
N ALA A 61 -15.69 7.00 4.72
CA ALA A 61 -16.97 7.13 5.39
C ALA A 61 -18.14 7.02 4.39
N TYR A 62 -19.11 6.16 4.70
CA TYR A 62 -20.25 5.86 3.84
C TYR A 62 -21.55 6.07 4.61
N GLU A 63 -22.34 7.05 4.17
CA GLU A 63 -23.67 7.30 4.72
C GLU A 63 -24.67 6.36 4.03
N VAL A 64 -25.34 5.49 4.80
CA VAL A 64 -26.15 4.38 4.24
C VAL A 64 -27.66 4.63 4.23
N SER A 65 -28.12 5.71 4.86
CA SER A 65 -29.57 6.01 4.97
C SER A 65 -30.09 6.78 3.76
N SER A 66 -29.23 7.60 3.15
CA SER A 66 -29.58 8.50 2.05
C SER A 66 -28.97 8.10 0.71
N ASP A 67 -28.05 7.12 0.69
CA ASP A 67 -27.38 6.64 -0.52
C ASP A 67 -27.55 5.12 -0.68
N LEU A 68 -28.33 4.73 -1.70
CA LEU A 68 -28.60 3.32 -2.01
C LEU A 68 -27.34 2.54 -2.43
N ASN A 69 -26.35 3.20 -3.04
CA ASN A 69 -25.11 2.54 -3.42
C ASN A 69 -24.26 2.23 -2.17
N ASN A 70 -24.21 3.15 -1.22
CA ASN A 70 -23.53 2.93 0.06
C ASN A 70 -24.22 1.84 0.87
N GLN A 71 -25.55 1.80 0.85
CA GLN A 71 -26.32 0.73 1.49
C GLN A 71 -26.04 -0.63 0.85
N ALA A 72 -26.00 -0.71 -0.49
CA ALA A 72 -25.63 -1.95 -1.19
C ALA A 72 -24.20 -2.39 -0.83
N LEU A 73 -23.24 -1.45 -0.86
CA LEU A 73 -21.86 -1.71 -0.46
C LEU A 73 -21.76 -2.20 0.99
N PHE A 74 -22.54 -1.61 1.90
CA PHE A 74 -22.58 -2.03 3.31
C PHE A 74 -23.01 -3.49 3.45
N ILE A 75 -24.08 -3.89 2.75
CA ILE A 75 -24.61 -5.25 2.77
C ILE A 75 -23.58 -6.24 2.21
N GLU A 76 -22.95 -5.91 1.08
CA GLU A 76 -21.93 -6.75 0.46
C GLU A 76 -20.69 -6.89 1.35
N MET A 77 -20.26 -5.79 1.98
CA MET A 77 -19.14 -5.79 2.91
C MET A 77 -19.45 -6.64 4.14
N ALA A 78 -20.61 -6.45 4.78
CA ALA A 78 -21.02 -7.27 5.92
C ALA A 78 -21.02 -8.76 5.57
N LYS A 79 -21.53 -9.12 4.38
CA LYS A 79 -21.49 -10.49 3.87
C LYS A 79 -20.06 -11.01 3.68
N ALA A 80 -19.14 -10.22 3.11
CA ALA A 80 -17.73 -10.58 2.92
C ALA A 80 -16.98 -10.84 4.23
N TYR A 81 -17.46 -10.26 5.33
CA TYR A 81 -16.93 -10.46 6.68
C TYR A 81 -17.71 -11.49 7.50
N GLY A 82 -18.77 -12.08 6.95
CA GLY A 82 -19.66 -13.00 7.69
C GLY A 82 -20.40 -12.33 8.84
N ALA A 83 -20.63 -11.02 8.75
CA ALA A 83 -21.30 -10.21 9.76
C ALA A 83 -22.73 -9.85 9.34
N SER A 84 -23.56 -9.46 10.32
CA SER A 84 -24.92 -8.97 10.08
C SER A 84 -24.91 -7.45 9.80
N PRO A 85 -25.61 -6.96 8.77
CA PRO A 85 -25.72 -5.52 8.47
C PRO A 85 -26.88 -4.86 9.25
N ASP A 86 -26.95 -5.09 10.56
CA ASP A 86 -28.09 -4.71 11.41
C ASP A 86 -27.80 -3.57 12.40
N GLY A 87 -26.56 -3.06 12.45
CA GLY A 87 -26.16 -2.01 13.37
C GLY A 87 -25.23 -0.97 12.74
N LEU A 88 -25.32 0.26 13.26
CA LEU A 88 -24.44 1.37 12.92
C LEU A 88 -23.96 2.08 14.20
N PRO A 89 -22.74 2.63 14.22
CA PRO A 89 -21.76 2.57 13.15
C PRO A 89 -21.20 1.16 12.95
N MET A 90 -20.79 0.83 11.73
CA MET A 90 -20.09 -0.42 11.45
C MET A 90 -18.77 -0.13 10.73
N LEU A 91 -17.69 -0.70 11.25
CA LEU A 91 -16.34 -0.46 10.75
C LEU A 91 -15.72 -1.76 10.24
N PHE A 92 -15.00 -1.67 9.13
CA PHE A 92 -14.21 -2.77 8.59
C PHE A 92 -12.74 -2.34 8.50
N ILE A 93 -11.86 -3.11 9.13
CA ILE A 93 -10.44 -2.81 9.29
C ILE A 93 -9.67 -4.13 9.21
N GLY A 94 -8.80 -4.29 8.21
CA GLY A 94 -8.14 -5.56 7.96
C GLY A 94 -9.16 -6.70 7.85
N ASP A 95 -9.00 -7.72 8.70
CA ASP A 95 -9.89 -8.88 8.76
C ASP A 95 -11.07 -8.75 9.72
N LYS A 96 -11.24 -7.58 10.35
CA LYS A 96 -12.22 -7.37 11.40
C LYS A 96 -13.38 -6.50 10.97
N ALA A 97 -14.59 -6.92 11.34
CA ALA A 97 -15.80 -6.12 11.35
C ALA A 97 -16.16 -5.76 12.78
N ILE A 98 -16.41 -4.49 13.05
CA ILE A 98 -16.76 -3.95 14.37
C ILE A 98 -18.13 -3.28 14.24
N ASN A 99 -19.15 -3.86 14.86
CA ASN A 99 -20.51 -3.32 14.86
C ASN A 99 -20.77 -2.59 16.18
N GLY A 100 -20.86 -1.26 16.14
CA GLY A 100 -21.13 -0.42 17.30
C GLY A 100 -20.02 0.59 17.60
N ASN A 101 -20.23 1.39 18.65
CA ASN A 101 -19.28 2.41 19.08
C ASN A 101 -18.25 1.82 20.07
N TYR A 102 -17.18 1.24 19.54
CA TYR A 102 -16.08 0.67 20.32
C TYR A 102 -14.72 1.30 19.98
N PRO A 103 -14.43 2.54 20.42
CA PRO A 103 -13.22 3.28 20.04
C PRO A 103 -11.92 2.52 20.35
N THR A 104 -11.82 1.88 21.52
CA THR A 104 -10.64 1.10 21.92
C THR A 104 -10.41 -0.10 21.01
N GLU A 105 -11.47 -0.76 20.55
CA GLU A 105 -11.35 -1.90 19.63
C GLU A 105 -10.88 -1.45 18.25
N VAL A 106 -11.42 -0.33 17.77
CA VAL A 106 -11.00 0.31 16.52
C VAL A 106 -9.54 0.73 16.58
N GLU A 107 -9.11 1.40 17.66
CA GLU A 107 -7.72 1.81 17.86
C GLU A 107 -6.76 0.62 17.85
N ASN A 108 -7.11 -0.45 18.57
CA ASN A 108 -6.31 -1.66 18.64
C ASN A 108 -6.16 -2.35 17.27
N GLU A 109 -7.23 -2.43 16.50
CA GLU A 109 -7.17 -3.05 15.17
C GLU A 109 -6.35 -2.20 14.19
N ILE A 110 -6.48 -0.87 14.25
CA ILE A 110 -5.64 0.03 13.46
C ILE A 110 -4.17 -0.11 13.85
N ALA A 111 -3.84 -0.10 15.14
CA ALA A 111 -2.46 -0.25 15.63
C ALA A 111 -1.84 -1.59 15.19
N LYS A 112 -2.64 -2.66 15.24
CA LYS A 112 -2.25 -3.96 14.71
C LYS A 112 -1.96 -3.89 13.21
N CYS A 113 -2.84 -3.27 12.43
CA CYS A 113 -2.66 -3.16 10.98
C CYS A 113 -1.50 -2.25 10.56
N LEU A 114 -1.20 -1.21 11.35
CA LEU A 114 0.01 -0.40 11.16
C LEU A 114 1.30 -1.22 11.38
N SER A 115 1.24 -2.28 12.18
CA SER A 115 2.40 -3.11 12.52
C SER A 115 2.57 -4.33 11.61
N LEU A 116 1.46 -4.93 11.15
CA LEU A 116 1.47 -6.22 10.45
C LEU A 116 1.12 -6.15 8.96
N ASP A 117 0.84 -4.95 8.43
CA ASP A 117 0.40 -4.74 7.04
C ASP A 117 -0.85 -5.56 6.68
N CYS A 118 -2.03 -5.00 7.00
CA CYS A 118 -3.31 -5.66 6.74
C CYS A 118 -3.79 -5.48 5.30
N ALA A 119 -4.46 -6.51 4.77
CA ALA A 119 -5.24 -6.38 3.53
C ALA A 119 -6.36 -5.34 3.68
N SER A 120 -6.63 -4.58 2.62
CA SER A 120 -7.71 -3.58 2.64
C SER A 120 -9.09 -4.25 2.70
N PRO A 121 -10.10 -3.64 3.33
CA PRO A 121 -11.47 -4.16 3.29
C PRO A 121 -12.02 -4.34 1.87
N MET A 122 -11.64 -3.45 0.95
CA MET A 122 -12.01 -3.55 -0.47
C MET A 122 -11.38 -4.78 -1.16
N GLU A 123 -10.13 -5.11 -0.84
CA GLU A 123 -9.49 -6.32 -1.35
C GLU A 123 -10.22 -7.58 -0.87
N ARG A 124 -10.61 -7.60 0.41
CA ARG A 124 -11.40 -8.71 0.95
C ARG A 124 -12.74 -8.84 0.24
N LEU A 125 -13.45 -7.73 0.00
CA LEU A 125 -14.69 -7.73 -0.76
C LEU A 125 -14.49 -8.35 -2.16
N LYS A 126 -13.48 -7.91 -2.91
CA LYS A 126 -13.15 -8.46 -4.25
C LYS A 126 -12.80 -9.95 -4.21
N ASN A 127 -12.10 -10.40 -3.18
CA ASN A 127 -11.75 -11.81 -3.02
C ASN A 127 -12.94 -12.67 -2.59
N SER A 128 -13.98 -12.07 -2.01
CA SER A 128 -15.22 -12.74 -1.64
C SER A 128 -16.24 -12.86 -2.80
N THR A 129 -16.09 -12.06 -3.86
CA THR A 129 -16.95 -12.13 -5.04
C THR A 129 -16.51 -13.27 -5.97
N PRO A 130 -17.45 -14.10 -6.50
CA PRO A 130 -17.13 -15.22 -7.38
C PRO A 130 -16.50 -14.83 -8.72
N ASP A 131 -16.61 -13.55 -9.11
CA ASP A 131 -16.13 -13.02 -10.38
C ASP A 131 -14.72 -12.44 -10.20
N LYS A 132 -13.72 -13.33 -10.08
CA LYS A 132 -12.32 -12.95 -9.98
C LYS A 132 -11.82 -12.57 -11.38
N PRO A 133 -11.42 -11.31 -11.66
CA PRO A 133 -10.66 -11.02 -12.86
C PRO A 133 -9.29 -11.68 -12.68
N ASN A 134 -8.97 -12.60 -13.58
CA ASN A 134 -7.72 -13.33 -13.60
C ASN A 134 -6.54 -12.35 -13.51
N ASP A 135 -5.66 -12.59 -12.54
CA ASP A 135 -4.41 -11.91 -12.18
C ASP A 135 -3.37 -11.83 -13.33
N ALA A 136 -3.74 -11.28 -14.49
CA ALA A 136 -2.82 -10.96 -15.56
C ALA A 136 -1.93 -9.77 -15.20
N LEU A 137 -2.42 -8.83 -14.36
CA LEU A 137 -1.71 -7.60 -14.03
C LEU A 137 -0.53 -7.82 -13.06
N THR A 138 -0.63 -8.79 -12.15
CA THR A 138 0.42 -9.07 -11.15
C THR A 138 1.62 -9.79 -11.77
N THR A 139 1.38 -10.65 -12.76
CA THR A 139 2.44 -11.39 -13.48
C THR A 139 3.33 -10.46 -14.30
N ASP A 140 2.77 -9.40 -14.88
CA ASP A 140 3.52 -8.49 -15.76
C ASP A 140 4.43 -7.52 -14.98
N ILE A 141 4.00 -7.06 -13.81
CA ILE A 141 4.81 -6.16 -12.96
C ILE A 141 6.07 -6.89 -12.45
N MET A 142 5.96 -8.18 -12.09
CA MET A 142 7.10 -8.96 -11.64
C MET A 142 8.10 -9.20 -12.78
N LYS A 143 7.62 -9.49 -13.99
CA LYS A 143 8.46 -9.67 -15.19
C LYS A 143 9.20 -8.38 -15.57
N LEU A 144 8.53 -7.22 -15.49
CA LEU A 144 9.13 -5.92 -15.78
C LEU A 144 10.33 -5.63 -14.87
N ARG A 145 10.23 -6.00 -13.59
CA ARG A 145 11.32 -5.83 -12.61
C ARG A 145 12.58 -6.61 -12.99
N TRP A 146 12.43 -7.86 -13.42
CA TRP A 146 13.55 -8.69 -13.89
C TRP A 146 14.16 -8.17 -15.19
N ILE A 147 13.33 -7.68 -16.13
CA ILE A 147 13.81 -7.10 -17.39
C ILE A 147 14.71 -5.88 -17.12
N VAL A 148 14.29 -4.98 -16.24
CA VAL A 148 15.09 -3.80 -15.88
C VAL A 148 16.42 -4.19 -15.22
N LEU A 149 16.43 -5.19 -14.34
CA LEU A 149 17.66 -5.71 -13.73
C LEU A 149 18.62 -6.30 -14.79
N ILE A 150 18.10 -7.08 -15.74
CA ILE A 150 18.91 -7.66 -16.82
C ILE A 150 19.50 -6.56 -17.71
N LEU A 151 18.70 -5.56 -18.09
CA LEU A 151 19.17 -4.44 -18.90
C LEU A 151 20.27 -3.64 -18.19
N ALA A 152 20.13 -3.42 -16.87
CA ALA A 152 21.16 -2.76 -16.07
C ALA A 152 22.47 -3.55 -16.02
N ILE A 153 22.41 -4.87 -15.82
CA ILE A 153 23.58 -5.76 -15.80
C ILE A 153 24.28 -5.76 -17.16
N MET A 154 23.51 -5.86 -18.24
CA MET A 154 24.03 -5.80 -19.62
C MET A 154 24.75 -4.49 -19.91
N PHE A 155 24.16 -3.36 -19.50
CA PHE A 155 24.78 -2.05 -19.67
C PHE A 155 26.11 -1.93 -18.91
N ILE A 156 26.15 -2.42 -17.65
CA ILE A 156 27.39 -2.46 -16.86
C ILE A 156 28.46 -3.32 -17.53
N ALA A 157 28.09 -4.51 -18.05
CA ALA A 157 29.02 -5.39 -18.74
C ALA A 157 29.61 -4.73 -20.00
N VAL A 158 28.79 -4.03 -20.78
CA VAL A 158 29.22 -3.26 -21.96
C VAL A 158 30.19 -2.14 -21.58
N LEU A 159 29.90 -1.39 -20.51
CA LEU A 159 30.83 -0.37 -20.00
C LEU A 159 32.17 -0.97 -19.55
N ILE A 160 32.15 -2.12 -18.87
CA ILE A 160 33.36 -2.84 -18.48
C ILE A 160 34.15 -3.26 -19.72
N TYR A 161 33.48 -3.81 -20.73
CA TYR A 161 34.10 -4.20 -22.00
C TYR A 161 34.81 -3.02 -22.68
N PHE A 162 34.10 -1.92 -22.93
CA PHE A 162 34.69 -0.72 -23.55
C PHE A 162 35.80 -0.11 -22.69
N SER A 163 35.69 -0.22 -21.36
CA SER A 163 36.76 0.25 -20.47
C SER A 163 38.02 -0.60 -20.56
N ARG A 164 37.91 -1.91 -20.83
CA ARG A 164 39.04 -2.82 -21.06
C ARG A 164 39.66 -2.59 -22.43
N GLU A 165 38.84 -2.45 -23.46
CA GLU A 165 39.30 -2.16 -24.83
C GLU A 165 40.14 -0.88 -24.89
N LYS A 166 39.66 0.21 -24.27
CA LYS A 166 40.42 1.47 -24.18
C LYS A 166 41.74 1.31 -23.41
N ARG A 167 41.83 0.41 -22.42
CA ARG A 167 43.10 0.14 -21.71
C ARG A 167 44.07 -0.63 -22.58
N ASN A 168 43.60 -1.65 -23.30
CA ASN A 168 44.43 -2.47 -24.19
C ASN A 168 44.99 -1.64 -25.36
N ALA A 169 44.16 -0.77 -25.95
CA ALA A 169 44.60 0.15 -27.00
C ALA A 169 45.64 1.19 -26.52
N ALA A 170 45.60 1.56 -25.24
CA ALA A 170 46.60 2.46 -24.65
C ALA A 170 47.93 1.76 -24.34
N GLN A 171 47.92 0.45 -24.05
CA GLN A 171 49.14 -0.33 -23.84
C GLN A 171 49.90 -0.60 -25.15
N ASN A 172 49.20 -0.93 -26.25
CA ASN A 172 49.83 -1.19 -27.55
C ASN A 172 50.40 0.07 -28.26
N LYS A 173 50.20 1.27 -27.71
CA LYS A 173 50.68 2.54 -28.29
C LYS A 173 51.89 3.10 -27.54
N GLY A 174 52.36 2.40 -26.50
CA GLY A 174 53.49 2.78 -25.65
C GLY A 174 54.74 1.89 -25.80
N ASP A 175 54.69 0.89 -26.68
CA ASP A 175 55.85 0.13 -27.19
C ASP A 175 56.25 0.66 -28.57
#